data_AF-A0A3D2KEI7-F1
#
_entry.id   AF-A0A3D2KEI7-F1
#
_cell.length_a   1.000
_cell.length_b   1.000
_cell.length_c   1.000
_cell.angle_alpha   90.00
_cell.angle_beta   90.00
_cell.angle_gamma   90.00
#
_symmetry.space_group_name_H-M   'P 1'
#
loop_
_entity.id
_entity.type
_entity.pdbx_description
1 polymer ?
#
loop_
_entity_poly.entity_id
_entity_poly.type
_entity_poly.pdbx_seq_one_letter_code
_entity_poly.pdbx_strand_id
1 'polypeptide(L)'
;MDNNRLKSLSKELVTDHDDYMNSFRKNLDLYVSQRDITIREIAEEADISLNTLNSILYGSVKDCKLSTTIALARALHISIDELVGCETISEDTRRSIQITRNLPQSSQYLIHWFVKNQERQLTDSPRRRMLNVMQPTLAENGNLLLNSEYKHIDISTIPTAIRSKIFLGIKLKCEHYMPTYSPYDILLIANDRTPSLHENSVIVCSGCIFLAKRKAETVDGKEIIRYYSIRDEKPRLYEDEVEEVIGYIAGVYTDNELD
;
A
#
# COMPACT_ATOMS: atom_id res chain seq x y z
N MET A 1 10.79 17.63 8.99
CA MET A 1 10.68 17.46 7.52
C MET A 1 9.23 17.33 7.12
N ASP A 2 8.86 17.85 5.95
CA ASP A 2 7.52 17.68 5.34
C ASP A 2 7.33 16.25 4.77
N ASN A 3 6.16 15.66 4.96
CA ASN A 3 5.83 14.25 4.72
C ASN A 3 5.85 13.87 3.23
N ASN A 4 5.47 14.78 2.34
CA ASN A 4 5.55 14.54 0.90
C ASN A 4 6.99 14.43 0.40
N ARG A 5 7.94 15.07 1.11
CA ARG A 5 9.38 15.05 0.77
C ARG A 5 10.08 13.80 1.28
N LEU A 6 9.72 13.30 2.46
CA LEU A 6 10.21 11.99 2.92
C LEU A 6 9.86 10.86 1.93
N LYS A 7 8.65 10.92 1.36
CA LYS A 7 8.18 9.97 0.35
C LYS A 7 8.95 10.07 -0.97
N SER A 8 9.31 11.28 -1.44
CA SER A 8 10.14 11.42 -2.64
C SER A 8 11.55 10.89 -2.40
N LEU A 9 12.15 11.23 -1.26
CA LEU A 9 13.52 10.81 -0.92
C LEU A 9 13.66 9.29 -0.83
N SER A 10 12.67 8.60 -0.25
CA SER A 10 12.75 7.14 -0.15
C SER A 10 12.80 6.40 -1.47
N LYS A 11 12.36 7.04 -2.57
CA LYS A 11 12.46 6.49 -3.92
C LYS A 11 13.83 6.70 -4.56
N GLU A 12 14.61 7.63 -4.01
CA GLU A 12 15.93 8.02 -4.52
C GLU A 12 17.07 7.34 -3.74
N LEU A 13 16.75 6.61 -2.67
CA LEU A 13 17.72 5.86 -1.89
C LEU A 13 18.45 4.84 -2.74
N VAL A 14 19.74 4.69 -2.48
CA VAL A 14 20.66 3.85 -3.26
C VAL A 14 21.16 2.69 -2.41
N THR A 15 21.22 1.53 -3.03
CA THR A 15 21.85 0.31 -2.48
C THR A 15 23.06 -0.08 -3.31
N ASP A 16 24.16 -0.33 -2.63
CA ASP A 16 25.43 -0.79 -3.17
C ASP A 16 25.85 -2.00 -2.33
N HIS A 17 25.62 -3.20 -2.87
CA HIS A 17 25.89 -4.45 -2.17
C HIS A 17 27.39 -4.71 -1.96
N ASP A 18 28.25 -4.03 -2.72
CA ASP A 18 29.69 -4.14 -2.63
C ASP A 18 30.29 -3.07 -1.68
N ASP A 19 29.61 -1.94 -1.48
CA ASP A 19 30.03 -0.87 -0.57
C ASP A 19 28.83 -0.16 0.12
N TYR A 20 28.38 -0.72 1.25
CA TYR A 20 27.32 -0.12 2.07
C TYR A 20 27.67 1.26 2.62
N MET A 21 28.95 1.62 2.73
CA MET A 21 29.35 2.96 3.14
C MET A 21 29.15 3.97 2.01
N ASN A 22 29.26 3.56 0.75
CA ASN A 22 28.86 4.37 -0.40
C ASN A 22 27.34 4.64 -0.37
N SER A 23 26.52 3.61 -0.15
CA SER A 23 25.07 3.76 0.04
C SER A 23 24.72 4.67 1.20
N PHE A 24 25.31 4.42 2.37
CA PHE A 24 25.11 5.23 3.57
C PHE A 24 25.40 6.71 3.30
N ARG A 25 26.51 7.04 2.64
CA ARG A 25 26.85 8.44 2.31
C ARG A 25 25.85 9.06 1.36
N LYS A 26 25.49 8.36 0.27
CA LYS A 26 24.54 8.87 -0.73
C LYS A 26 23.16 9.09 -0.10
N ASN A 27 22.68 8.14 0.68
CA ASN A 27 21.41 8.24 1.38
C ASN A 27 21.43 9.37 2.40
N LEU A 28 22.49 9.49 3.20
CA LEU A 28 22.65 10.60 4.15
C LEU A 28 22.68 11.95 3.42
N ASP A 29 23.41 12.06 2.31
CA ASP A 29 23.50 13.29 1.51
C ASP A 29 22.14 13.70 0.93
N LEU A 30 21.28 12.75 0.53
CA LEU A 30 19.91 13.02 0.09
C LEU A 30 19.07 13.67 1.21
N TYR A 31 19.19 13.18 2.45
CA TYR A 31 18.49 13.75 3.61
C TYR A 31 19.09 15.10 4.05
N VAL A 32 20.41 15.26 3.94
CA VAL A 32 21.13 16.48 4.35
C VAL A 32 20.98 17.61 3.33
N SER A 33 20.89 17.30 2.04
CA SER A 33 20.78 18.29 0.95
C SER A 33 19.38 18.93 0.83
N GLN A 34 18.53 18.72 1.83
CA GLN A 34 17.20 19.31 1.89
C GLN A 34 17.28 20.81 2.20
N ARG A 35 16.52 21.63 1.47
CA ARG A 35 16.57 23.11 1.57
C ARG A 35 16.29 23.69 2.96
N ASP A 36 15.63 22.92 3.82
CA ASP A 36 15.13 23.38 5.12
C ASP A 36 15.91 22.78 6.31
N ILE A 37 17.03 22.10 6.06
CA ILE A 37 17.86 21.51 7.11
C ILE A 37 19.31 21.85 6.85
N THR A 38 19.97 22.40 7.87
CA THR A 38 21.42 22.61 7.83
C THR A 38 22.15 21.37 8.36
N ILE A 39 23.33 21.11 7.81
CA ILE A 39 24.26 20.08 8.32
C ILE A 39 24.49 20.23 9.83
N ARG A 40 24.48 21.47 10.32
CA ARG A 40 24.68 21.79 11.72
C ARG A 40 23.50 21.36 12.61
N GLU A 41 22.27 21.60 12.18
CA GLU A 41 21.09 21.13 12.91
C GLU A 41 21.07 19.60 13.02
N ILE A 42 21.44 18.89 11.95
CA ILE A 42 21.53 17.41 12.00
C ILE A 42 22.62 16.95 12.96
N ALA A 43 23.78 17.61 12.97
CA ALA A 43 24.86 17.27 13.88
C ALA A 43 24.46 17.52 15.35
N GLU A 44 23.78 18.63 15.63
CA GLU A 44 23.25 18.97 16.95
C GLU A 44 22.17 17.95 17.39
N GLU A 45 21.20 17.63 16.55
CA GLU A 45 20.14 16.66 16.85
C GLU A 45 20.68 15.22 17.03
N ALA A 46 21.70 14.85 16.25
CA ALA A 46 22.35 13.55 16.38
C ALA A 46 23.40 13.48 17.50
N ASP A 47 23.65 14.59 18.23
CA ASP A 47 24.71 14.68 19.26
C ASP A 47 26.09 14.21 18.73
N ILE A 48 26.45 14.67 17.53
CA ILE A 48 27.76 14.40 16.92
C ILE A 48 28.46 15.68 16.53
N SER A 49 29.79 15.63 16.45
CA SER A 49 30.54 16.80 15.98
C SER A 49 30.26 17.06 14.49
N LEU A 50 30.15 18.35 14.11
CA LEU A 50 30.08 18.78 12.72
C LEU A 50 31.21 18.21 11.85
N ASN A 51 32.41 18.10 12.42
CA ASN A 51 33.57 17.52 11.73
C ASN A 51 33.36 16.04 11.43
N THR A 52 32.74 15.29 12.36
CA THR A 52 32.38 13.88 12.14
C THR A 52 31.40 13.76 10.99
N LEU A 53 30.34 14.59 10.97
CA LEU A 53 29.33 14.56 9.91
C LEU A 53 29.93 14.92 8.55
N ASN A 54 30.74 15.97 8.48
CA ASN A 54 31.43 16.36 7.23
C ASN A 54 32.42 15.30 6.75
N SER A 55 33.12 14.62 7.67
CA SER A 55 34.04 13.53 7.30
C SER A 55 33.30 12.32 6.74
N ILE A 56 32.08 12.07 7.21
CA ILE A 56 31.21 11.03 6.66
C ILE A 56 30.74 11.44 5.26
N LEU A 57 30.17 12.64 5.10
CA LEU A 57 29.58 13.10 3.84
C LEU A 57 30.61 13.27 2.72
N TYR A 58 31.73 13.93 3.03
CA TYR A 58 32.71 14.39 2.03
C TYR A 58 34.07 13.71 2.14
N GLY A 59 34.31 12.97 3.22
CA GLY A 59 35.58 12.32 3.48
C GLY A 59 35.65 10.86 3.02
N SER A 60 36.84 10.27 3.16
CA SER A 60 37.14 8.89 2.81
C SER A 60 36.98 7.91 3.98
N VAL A 61 36.05 8.19 4.90
CA VAL A 61 35.81 7.36 6.10
C VAL A 61 35.38 5.97 5.65
N LYS A 62 36.29 4.99 5.69
CA LYS A 62 35.99 3.62 5.21
C LYS A 62 34.81 2.98 5.93
N ASP A 63 34.64 3.25 7.23
CA ASP A 63 33.58 2.71 8.05
C ASP A 63 33.07 3.75 9.06
N CYS A 64 31.76 3.82 9.22
CA CYS A 64 31.11 4.61 10.26
C CYS A 64 30.89 3.74 11.50
N LYS A 65 31.08 4.30 12.70
CA LYS A 65 30.71 3.59 13.93
C LYS A 65 29.19 3.39 13.94
N LEU A 66 28.76 2.19 14.37
CA LEU A 66 27.34 1.87 14.51
C LEU A 66 26.59 2.88 15.38
N SER A 67 27.21 3.35 16.47
CA SER A 67 26.63 4.37 17.35
C SER A 67 26.30 5.67 16.62
N THR A 68 27.18 6.11 15.71
CA THR A 68 26.98 7.32 14.90
C THR A 68 25.88 7.12 13.86
N THR A 69 25.85 5.93 13.25
CA THR A 69 24.77 5.54 12.31
C THR A 69 23.41 5.55 12.99
N ILE A 70 23.31 4.98 14.20
CA ILE A 70 22.08 4.99 15.01
C ILE A 70 21.66 6.43 15.35
N ALA A 71 22.61 7.27 15.76
CA ALA A 71 22.33 8.64 16.13
C ALA A 71 21.78 9.46 14.96
N LEU A 72 22.39 9.32 13.78
CA LEU A 72 21.92 9.95 12.54
C LEU A 72 20.54 9.44 12.13
N ALA A 73 20.29 8.13 12.17
CA ALA A 73 18.98 7.56 11.85
C ALA A 73 17.88 8.11 12.76
N ARG A 74 18.17 8.28 14.06
CA ARG A 74 17.25 8.88 15.03
C ARG A 74 16.97 10.35 14.74
N ALA A 75 18.02 11.15 14.50
CA ALA A 75 17.89 12.56 14.17
C ALA A 75 17.08 12.80 12.87
N LEU A 76 17.19 11.88 11.92
CA LEU A 76 16.45 11.89 10.65
C LEU A 76 15.06 11.24 10.75
N HIS A 77 14.72 10.61 11.88
CA HIS A 77 13.50 9.83 12.10
C HIS A 77 13.25 8.71 11.07
N ILE A 78 14.32 8.03 10.65
CA ILE A 78 14.30 6.90 9.71
C ILE A 78 14.89 5.64 10.35
N SER A 79 14.71 4.47 9.73
CA SER A 79 15.39 3.27 10.20
C SER A 79 16.87 3.27 9.78
N ILE A 80 17.69 2.48 10.49
CA ILE A 80 19.09 2.27 10.09
C ILE A 80 19.15 1.62 8.71
N ASP A 81 18.23 0.69 8.42
CA ASP A 81 18.18 0.00 7.14
C ASP A 81 17.88 0.95 5.98
N GLU A 82 17.00 1.94 6.19
CA GLU A 82 16.73 3.03 5.24
C GLU A 82 18.00 3.88 5.02
N LEU A 83 18.71 4.21 6.11
CA LEU A 83 19.90 5.05 6.04
C LEU A 83 21.09 4.35 5.37
N VAL A 84 21.35 3.08 5.70
CA VAL A 84 22.49 2.31 5.17
C VAL A 84 22.18 1.72 3.79
N GLY A 85 20.91 1.59 3.41
CA GLY A 85 20.51 0.95 2.16
C GLY A 85 20.62 -0.57 2.22
N CYS A 86 20.34 -1.20 3.38
CA CYS A 86 20.49 -2.65 3.54
C CYS A 86 19.37 -3.48 2.88
N GLU A 87 18.35 -2.84 2.29
CA GLU A 87 17.18 -3.48 1.63
C GLU A 87 16.48 -4.58 2.46
N THR A 88 16.64 -4.58 3.77
CA THR A 88 16.01 -5.56 4.67
C THR A 88 14.48 -5.44 4.70
N ILE A 89 13.96 -4.30 4.25
CA ILE A 89 12.53 -3.97 4.21
C ILE A 89 12.09 -3.82 2.75
N SER A 90 11.05 -4.57 2.37
CA SER A 90 10.42 -4.44 1.04
C SER A 90 9.84 -3.05 0.82
N GLU A 91 9.73 -2.62 -0.45
CA GLU A 91 9.16 -1.30 -0.80
C GLU A 91 7.76 -1.10 -0.21
N ASP A 92 6.90 -2.13 -0.27
CA ASP A 92 5.54 -2.08 0.30
C ASP A 92 5.54 -1.90 1.82
N THR A 93 6.48 -2.55 2.51
CA THR A 93 6.60 -2.43 3.96
C THR A 93 7.11 -1.05 4.33
N ARG A 94 8.11 -0.52 3.60
CA ARG A 94 8.62 0.84 3.76
C ARG A 94 7.49 1.86 3.55
N ARG A 95 6.71 1.71 2.49
CA ARG A 95 5.56 2.57 2.19
C ARG A 95 4.51 2.53 3.30
N SER A 96 4.22 1.34 3.84
CA SER A 96 3.27 1.17 4.94
C SER A 96 3.72 1.88 6.22
N ILE A 97 5.02 1.77 6.55
CA ILE A 97 5.63 2.47 7.70
C ILE A 97 5.50 3.99 7.52
N GLN A 98 5.83 4.52 6.34
CA GLN A 98 5.74 5.95 6.04
C GLN A 98 4.31 6.47 6.15
N ILE A 99 3.33 5.77 5.56
CA ILE A 99 1.91 6.12 5.68
C ILE A 99 1.52 6.17 7.16
N THR A 100 1.86 5.13 7.92
CA THR A 100 1.52 5.04 9.34
C THR A 100 2.12 6.18 10.16
N ARG A 101 3.40 6.53 9.93
CA ARG A 101 4.07 7.67 10.61
C ARG A 101 3.35 9.01 10.38
N ASN A 102 2.72 9.18 9.22
CA ASN A 102 2.09 10.43 8.80
C ASN A 102 0.64 10.59 9.29
N LEU A 103 0.04 9.53 9.85
CA LEU A 103 -1.32 9.56 10.35
C LEU A 103 -1.40 10.22 11.74
N PRO A 104 -2.54 10.80 12.12
CA PRO A 104 -2.76 11.27 13.49
C PRO A 104 -2.54 10.15 14.52
N GLN A 105 -2.06 10.51 15.71
CA GLN A 105 -1.72 9.55 16.76
C GLN A 105 -2.87 8.59 17.10
N SER A 106 -4.12 9.07 17.08
CA SER A 106 -5.32 8.23 17.25
C SER A 106 -5.46 7.13 16.20
N SER A 107 -5.14 7.44 14.93
CA SER A 107 -5.17 6.48 13.83
C SER A 107 -4.02 5.47 13.92
N GLN A 108 -2.84 5.92 14.36
CA GLN A 108 -1.71 5.02 14.63
C GLN A 108 -2.04 4.01 15.72
N TYR A 109 -2.70 4.44 16.81
CA TYR A 109 -3.19 3.52 17.86
C TYR A 109 -4.18 2.50 17.32
N LEU A 110 -5.12 2.92 16.47
CA LEU A 110 -6.08 2.02 15.84
C LEU A 110 -5.39 0.98 14.96
N ILE A 111 -4.45 1.40 14.10
CA ILE A 111 -3.67 0.50 13.24
C ILE A 111 -2.88 -0.50 14.10
N HIS A 112 -2.19 -0.03 15.13
CA HIS A 112 -1.42 -0.88 16.02
C HIS A 112 -2.31 -1.92 16.71
N TRP A 113 -3.46 -1.50 17.24
CA TRP A 113 -4.44 -2.40 17.82
C TRP A 113 -4.96 -3.42 16.79
N PHE A 114 -5.27 -2.97 15.57
CA PHE A 114 -5.78 -3.83 14.50
C PHE A 114 -4.77 -4.90 14.11
N VAL A 115 -3.50 -4.53 13.87
CA VAL A 115 -2.42 -5.47 13.55
C VAL A 115 -2.24 -6.50 14.67
N LYS A 116 -2.20 -6.05 15.93
CA LYS A 116 -2.08 -6.94 17.10
C LYS A 116 -3.27 -7.87 17.25
N ASN A 117 -4.47 -7.39 16.93
CA ASN A 117 -5.68 -8.20 16.96
C ASN A 117 -5.65 -9.27 15.84
N GLN A 118 -5.21 -8.91 14.64
CA GLN A 118 -5.02 -9.88 13.54
C GLN A 118 -3.99 -10.95 13.89
N GLU A 119 -2.84 -10.58 14.48
CA GLU A 119 -1.81 -11.52 14.95
C GLU A 119 -2.39 -12.55 15.94
N ARG A 120 -3.13 -12.08 16.96
CA ARG A 120 -3.79 -12.96 17.94
C ARG A 120 -4.77 -13.94 17.30
N GLN A 121 -5.55 -13.48 16.33
CA GLN A 121 -6.49 -14.34 15.61
C GLN A 121 -5.79 -15.43 14.81
N LEU A 122 -4.58 -15.16 14.30
CA LEU A 122 -3.77 -16.16 13.60
C LEU A 122 -3.13 -17.19 14.54
N THR A 123 -2.78 -16.81 15.77
CA THR A 123 -2.11 -17.71 16.74
C THR A 123 -3.06 -18.54 17.58
N ASP A 124 -4.24 -18.03 17.94
CA ASP A 124 -5.09 -18.65 18.97
C ASP A 124 -5.95 -19.83 18.48
N SER A 125 -6.03 -20.12 17.17
CA SER A 125 -6.65 -21.36 16.68
C SER A 125 -6.55 -21.58 15.15
N PRO A 126 -6.64 -22.83 14.65
CA PRO A 126 -6.99 -23.14 13.26
C PRO A 126 -8.47 -22.80 12.92
N ARG A 127 -9.14 -21.98 13.73
CA ARG A 127 -10.58 -21.77 13.73
C ARG A 127 -10.92 -20.66 12.76
N ARG A 128 -11.62 -21.04 11.69
CA ARG A 128 -12.33 -20.19 10.73
C ARG A 128 -11.43 -19.13 10.12
N ARG A 129 -10.97 -19.37 8.90
CA ARG A 129 -10.35 -18.29 8.13
C ARG A 129 -11.45 -17.26 7.90
N MET A 130 -11.32 -16.10 8.53
CA MET A 130 -12.29 -15.01 8.39
C MET A 130 -11.81 -14.06 7.28
N LEU A 131 -12.73 -13.62 6.44
CA LEU A 131 -12.48 -12.58 5.43
C LEU A 131 -13.16 -11.28 5.86
N ASN A 132 -12.45 -10.16 5.77
CA ASN A 132 -13.07 -8.83 5.90
C ASN A 132 -13.92 -8.56 4.65
N VAL A 133 -15.19 -8.24 4.84
CA VAL A 133 -16.13 -7.92 3.77
C VAL A 133 -16.61 -6.48 3.94
N MET A 134 -16.19 -5.62 3.03
CA MET A 134 -16.65 -4.24 2.95
C MET A 134 -18.14 -4.19 2.61
N GLN A 135 -18.86 -3.28 3.26
CA GLN A 135 -20.29 -3.04 3.08
C GLN A 135 -20.50 -1.68 2.41
N PRO A 136 -20.15 -1.50 1.13
CA PRO A 136 -20.22 -0.20 0.48
C PRO A 136 -21.63 0.39 0.51
N THR A 137 -21.70 1.72 0.60
CA THR A 137 -22.96 2.45 0.53
C THR A 137 -23.32 2.71 -0.93
N LEU A 138 -24.59 2.53 -1.30
CA LEU A 138 -25.07 2.87 -2.63
C LEU A 138 -25.45 4.34 -2.68
N ALA A 139 -24.79 5.12 -3.53
CA ALA A 139 -25.16 6.50 -3.81
C ALA A 139 -26.44 6.57 -4.67
N GLU A 140 -27.12 7.72 -4.67
CA GLU A 140 -28.34 7.94 -5.47
C GLU A 140 -28.12 7.73 -6.98
N ASN A 141 -26.91 8.04 -7.47
CA ASN A 141 -26.52 7.80 -8.87
C ASN A 141 -26.16 6.33 -9.16
N GLY A 142 -26.34 5.44 -8.19
CA GLY A 142 -26.03 4.03 -8.27
C GLY A 142 -24.57 3.68 -8.03
N ASN A 143 -23.65 4.62 -7.81
CA ASN A 143 -22.24 4.30 -7.54
C ASN A 143 -22.09 3.64 -6.17
N LEU A 144 -21.12 2.72 -6.06
CA LEU A 144 -20.72 2.16 -4.77
C LEU A 144 -19.70 3.12 -4.14
N LEU A 145 -19.96 3.58 -2.92
CA LEU A 145 -19.07 4.47 -2.19
C LEU A 145 -18.15 3.66 -1.26
N LEU A 146 -16.88 4.07 -1.20
CA LEU A 146 -15.96 3.59 -0.17
C LEU A 146 -16.44 4.01 1.21
N ASN A 147 -16.35 3.09 2.16
CA ASN A 147 -16.64 3.37 3.56
C ASN A 147 -15.80 2.47 4.48
N SER A 148 -15.94 2.67 5.79
CA SER A 148 -15.23 1.92 6.82
C SER A 148 -16.09 0.81 7.45
N GLU A 149 -17.19 0.42 6.80
CA GLU A 149 -18.08 -0.61 7.33
C GLU A 149 -17.64 -2.00 6.83
N TYR A 150 -17.25 -2.86 7.76
CA TYR A 150 -16.80 -4.21 7.47
C TYR A 150 -17.54 -5.24 8.32
N LYS A 151 -17.81 -6.40 7.73
CA LYS A 151 -18.24 -7.63 8.43
C LYS A 151 -17.22 -8.73 8.19
N HIS A 152 -17.18 -9.73 9.08
CA HIS A 152 -16.35 -10.90 8.89
C HIS A 152 -17.21 -12.08 8.41
N ILE A 153 -16.76 -12.79 7.39
CA ILE A 153 -17.37 -14.06 6.96
C ILE A 153 -16.37 -15.21 7.12
N ASP A 154 -16.87 -16.41 7.44
CA ASP A 154 -16.05 -17.62 7.45
C ASP A 154 -15.85 -18.14 6.02
N ILE A 155 -14.61 -18.14 5.55
CA ILE A 155 -14.23 -18.62 4.21
C ILE A 155 -13.64 -20.03 4.24
N SER A 156 -13.88 -20.80 5.30
CA SER A 156 -13.39 -22.18 5.41
C SER A 156 -13.93 -23.12 4.33
N THR A 157 -15.11 -22.82 3.79
CA THR A 157 -15.77 -23.59 2.71
C THR A 157 -15.28 -23.21 1.31
N ILE A 158 -14.59 -22.07 1.15
CA ILE A 158 -14.09 -21.60 -0.14
C ILE A 158 -12.90 -22.46 -0.61
N PRO A 159 -12.86 -22.89 -1.89
CA PRO A 159 -11.75 -23.67 -2.43
C PRO A 159 -10.38 -23.05 -2.15
N THR A 160 -9.40 -23.87 -1.75
CA THR A 160 -8.04 -23.41 -1.39
C THR A 160 -7.37 -22.60 -2.50
N ALA A 161 -7.66 -22.90 -3.77
CA ALA A 161 -7.12 -22.19 -4.93
C ALA A 161 -7.53 -20.71 -4.98
N ILE A 162 -8.74 -20.38 -4.53
CA ILE A 162 -9.23 -18.99 -4.42
C ILE A 162 -8.82 -18.42 -3.06
N ARG A 163 -9.06 -19.19 -1.99
CA ARG A 163 -8.83 -18.78 -0.60
C ARG A 163 -7.40 -18.32 -0.29
N SER A 164 -6.40 -18.84 -1.01
CA SER A 164 -4.99 -18.46 -0.83
C SER A 164 -4.64 -17.09 -1.40
N LYS A 165 -5.50 -16.51 -2.25
CA LYS A 165 -5.22 -15.27 -3.00
C LYS A 165 -6.10 -14.11 -2.56
N ILE A 166 -7.25 -14.41 -1.98
CA ILE A 166 -8.23 -13.41 -1.58
C ILE A 166 -7.83 -12.73 -0.28
N PHE A 167 -8.01 -11.43 -0.20
CA PHE A 167 -7.68 -10.62 0.99
C PHE A 167 -8.85 -9.73 1.45
N LEU A 168 -9.83 -9.49 0.57
CA LEU A 168 -10.99 -8.65 0.81
C LEU A 168 -12.24 -9.24 0.15
N GLY A 169 -13.40 -9.07 0.79
CA GLY A 169 -14.70 -9.24 0.17
C GLY A 169 -15.41 -7.90 -0.02
N ILE A 170 -16.28 -7.79 -1.03
CA ILE A 170 -17.16 -6.63 -1.22
C ILE A 170 -18.59 -7.14 -1.40
N LYS A 171 -19.50 -6.77 -0.48
CA LYS A 171 -20.93 -7.14 -0.58
C LYS A 171 -21.63 -6.20 -1.56
N LEU A 172 -22.27 -6.77 -2.58
CA LEU A 172 -23.18 -6.02 -3.45
C LEU A 172 -24.56 -5.91 -2.80
N LYS A 173 -25.18 -4.73 -2.87
CA LYS A 173 -26.53 -4.47 -2.34
C LYS A 173 -27.48 -3.95 -3.42
N CYS A 174 -27.15 -4.14 -4.70
CA CYS A 174 -27.91 -3.61 -5.82
C CYS A 174 -27.90 -4.55 -7.02
N GLU A 175 -28.87 -4.37 -7.92
CA GLU A 175 -29.06 -5.21 -9.12
C GLU A 175 -28.31 -4.69 -10.35
N HIS A 176 -27.59 -3.56 -10.24
CA HIS A 176 -26.95 -2.88 -11.37
C HIS A 176 -25.86 -3.69 -12.08
N TYR A 177 -25.41 -4.78 -11.45
CA TYR A 177 -24.35 -5.65 -11.95
C TYR A 177 -24.88 -6.97 -12.53
N MET A 178 -26.20 -7.17 -12.53
CA MET A 178 -26.82 -8.31 -13.19
C MET A 178 -26.67 -8.20 -14.72
N PRO A 179 -26.56 -9.34 -15.44
CA PRO A 179 -26.60 -10.71 -14.92
C PRO A 179 -25.24 -11.22 -14.39
N THR A 180 -24.18 -10.41 -14.47
CA THR A 180 -22.83 -10.83 -14.11
C THR A 180 -22.70 -11.17 -12.62
N TYR A 181 -23.28 -10.32 -11.76
CA TYR A 181 -23.32 -10.51 -10.32
C TYR A 181 -24.72 -10.21 -9.79
N SER A 182 -25.18 -11.03 -8.85
CA SER A 182 -26.49 -10.90 -8.22
C SER A 182 -26.44 -9.92 -7.04
N PRO A 183 -27.58 -9.32 -6.68
CA PRO A 183 -27.71 -8.64 -5.40
C PRO A 183 -27.31 -9.57 -4.27
N TYR A 184 -26.66 -9.02 -3.24
CA TYR A 184 -26.16 -9.75 -2.08
C TYR A 184 -25.01 -10.72 -2.32
N ASP A 185 -24.48 -10.80 -3.54
CA ASP A 185 -23.22 -11.49 -3.77
C ASP A 185 -22.07 -10.80 -3.01
N ILE A 186 -21.17 -11.63 -2.48
CA ILE A 186 -19.88 -11.19 -1.94
C ILE A 186 -18.82 -11.47 -3.00
N LEU A 187 -18.29 -10.40 -3.58
CA LEU A 187 -17.19 -10.47 -4.54
C LEU A 187 -15.90 -10.73 -3.78
N LEU A 188 -15.21 -11.83 -4.10
CA LEU A 188 -13.96 -12.21 -3.46
C LEU A 188 -12.79 -11.61 -4.23
N ILE A 189 -12.05 -10.71 -3.59
CA ILE A 189 -11.04 -9.89 -4.25
C ILE A 189 -9.64 -10.41 -3.94
N ALA A 190 -8.86 -10.65 -4.99
CA ALA A 190 -7.45 -11.02 -4.93
C ALA A 190 -6.57 -9.91 -5.51
N ASN A 191 -5.35 -9.81 -5.00
CA ASN A 191 -4.34 -8.84 -5.46
C ASN A 191 -2.92 -9.44 -5.47
N ASP A 192 -2.83 -10.75 -5.72
CA ASP A 192 -1.56 -11.47 -5.85
C ASP A 192 -0.84 -11.19 -7.18
N ARG A 193 -1.50 -10.51 -8.11
CA ARG A 193 -0.98 -10.10 -9.42
C ARG A 193 -1.86 -9.02 -10.05
N THR A 194 -1.36 -8.41 -11.13
CA THR A 194 -2.16 -7.53 -11.99
C THR A 194 -3.35 -8.29 -12.59
N PRO A 195 -4.56 -7.68 -12.63
CA PRO A 195 -5.73 -8.26 -13.29
C PRO A 195 -5.49 -8.51 -14.77
N SER A 196 -5.89 -9.66 -15.30
CA SER A 196 -5.82 -9.92 -16.75
C SER A 196 -6.95 -9.21 -17.51
N LEU A 197 -6.83 -9.12 -18.84
CA LEU A 197 -7.88 -8.53 -19.70
C LEU A 197 -9.23 -9.28 -19.66
N HIS A 198 -9.24 -10.52 -19.17
CA HIS A 198 -10.43 -11.35 -19.11
C HIS A 198 -11.15 -11.27 -17.76
N GLU A 199 -10.55 -10.60 -16.78
CA GLU A 199 -11.05 -10.52 -15.41
C GLU A 199 -11.71 -9.18 -15.11
N ASN A 200 -12.71 -9.23 -14.24
CA ASN A 200 -13.31 -8.04 -13.70
C ASN A 200 -12.41 -7.51 -12.57
N SER A 201 -11.96 -6.27 -12.74
CA SER A 201 -11.16 -5.52 -11.79
C SER A 201 -12.04 -4.68 -10.88
N VAL A 202 -11.55 -4.43 -9.68
CA VAL A 202 -12.15 -3.48 -8.73
C VAL A 202 -11.21 -2.28 -8.65
N ILE A 203 -11.71 -1.11 -9.05
CA ILE A 203 -10.93 0.13 -9.10
C ILE A 203 -11.61 1.22 -8.27
N VAL A 204 -10.80 2.15 -7.78
CA VAL A 204 -11.25 3.33 -7.04
C VAL A 204 -10.97 4.58 -7.86
N CYS A 205 -11.95 5.48 -7.90
CA CYS A 205 -11.79 6.83 -8.41
C CYS A 205 -12.78 7.75 -7.70
N SER A 206 -12.31 8.90 -7.20
CA SER A 206 -13.14 9.92 -6.55
C SER A 206 -14.02 9.36 -5.43
N GLY A 207 -13.44 8.48 -4.59
CA GLY A 207 -14.14 7.84 -3.48
C GLY A 207 -15.19 6.79 -3.87
N CYS A 208 -15.34 6.48 -5.16
CA CYS A 208 -16.26 5.48 -5.67
C CYS A 208 -15.53 4.19 -6.04
N ILE A 209 -16.17 3.06 -5.78
CA ILE A 209 -15.76 1.73 -6.22
C ILE A 209 -16.42 1.42 -7.55
N PHE A 210 -15.61 1.11 -8.56
CA PHE A 210 -16.08 0.67 -9.87
C PHE A 210 -15.66 -0.78 -10.11
N LEU A 211 -16.62 -1.57 -10.61
CA LEU A 211 -16.34 -2.88 -11.17
C LEU A 211 -16.19 -2.71 -12.67
N ALA A 212 -15.01 -3.03 -13.19
CA ALA A 212 -14.65 -2.72 -14.55
C ALA A 212 -13.76 -3.79 -15.19
N LYS A 213 -13.86 -3.94 -16.50
CA LYS A 213 -13.01 -4.82 -17.29
C LYS A 213 -11.95 -4.02 -18.04
N ARG A 214 -10.71 -4.49 -17.99
CA ARG A 214 -9.59 -3.90 -18.74
C ARG A 214 -9.71 -4.30 -20.21
N LYS A 215 -9.57 -3.34 -21.12
CA LYS A 215 -9.45 -3.59 -22.56
C LYS A 215 -8.25 -2.82 -23.10
N ALA A 216 -7.48 -3.47 -23.97
CA ALA A 216 -6.45 -2.82 -24.75
C ALA A 216 -7.08 -2.21 -26.01
N GLU A 217 -6.80 -0.94 -26.25
CA GLU A 217 -7.24 -0.19 -27.43
C GLU A 217 -6.02 0.35 -28.17
N THR A 218 -6.09 0.42 -29.49
CA THR A 218 -5.08 1.11 -30.29
C THR A 218 -5.57 2.50 -30.64
N VAL A 219 -4.96 3.53 -30.07
CA VAL A 219 -5.24 4.93 -30.36
C VAL A 219 -3.96 5.56 -30.90
N ASP A 220 -4.03 6.16 -32.09
CA ASP A 220 -2.89 6.78 -32.77
C ASP A 220 -1.65 5.87 -32.89
N GLY A 221 -1.87 4.57 -33.10
CA GLY A 221 -0.82 3.56 -33.22
C GLY A 221 -0.15 3.14 -31.91
N LYS A 222 -0.64 3.62 -30.76
CA LYS A 222 -0.20 3.21 -29.43
C LYS A 222 -1.26 2.36 -28.75
N GLU A 223 -0.82 1.31 -28.07
CA GLU A 223 -1.69 0.50 -27.22
C GLU A 223 -1.92 1.27 -25.90
N ILE A 224 -3.18 1.51 -25.59
CA ILE A 224 -3.62 2.13 -24.34
C ILE A 224 -4.61 1.19 -23.64
N ILE A 225 -4.57 1.18 -22.31
CA ILE A 225 -5.49 0.39 -21.51
C ILE A 225 -6.61 1.28 -21.00
N ARG A 226 -7.84 0.79 -21.15
CA ARG A 226 -9.05 1.46 -20.69
C ARG A 226 -9.94 0.52 -19.90
N TYR A 227 -10.57 1.06 -18.86
CA TYR A 227 -11.52 0.37 -18.00
C TYR A 227 -12.94 0.61 -18.48
N TYR A 228 -13.66 -0.48 -18.68
CA TYR A 228 -15.06 -0.51 -19.11
C TYR A 228 -15.94 -0.99 -17.97
N SER A 229 -17.01 -0.25 -17.66
CA SER A 229 -17.93 -0.66 -16.61
C SER A 229 -18.61 -1.98 -16.98
N ILE A 230 -18.69 -2.89 -16.02
CA ILE A 230 -19.43 -4.14 -16.23
C ILE A 230 -20.95 -3.95 -16.22
N ARG A 231 -21.45 -2.76 -15.83
CA ARG A 231 -22.89 -2.47 -15.73
C ARG A 231 -23.53 -2.22 -17.09
N ASP A 232 -22.86 -1.41 -17.91
CA ASP A 232 -23.38 -0.90 -19.18
C ASP A 232 -22.37 -1.00 -20.32
N GLU A 233 -21.22 -1.64 -20.08
CA GLU A 233 -20.10 -1.80 -21.02
C GLU A 233 -19.58 -0.47 -21.59
N LYS A 234 -19.83 0.64 -20.91
CA LYS A 234 -19.32 1.95 -21.32
C LYS A 234 -17.92 2.18 -20.78
N PRO A 235 -17.05 2.87 -21.54
CA PRO A 235 -15.75 3.27 -21.03
C PRO A 235 -15.93 4.19 -19.82
N ARG A 236 -15.08 4.00 -18.81
CA ARG A 236 -15.09 4.82 -17.60
C ARG A 236 -13.82 5.64 -17.48
N LEU A 237 -12.67 4.97 -17.45
CA LEU A 237 -11.40 5.57 -17.09
C LEU A 237 -10.29 4.98 -17.94
N TYR A 238 -9.34 5.81 -18.36
CA TYR A 238 -8.02 5.35 -18.77
C TYR A 238 -7.23 4.88 -17.54
N GLU A 239 -6.23 4.04 -17.77
CA GLU A 239 -5.44 3.45 -16.67
C GLU A 239 -4.71 4.50 -15.81
N ASP A 240 -4.31 5.63 -16.40
CA ASP A 240 -3.68 6.77 -15.71
C ASP A 240 -4.66 7.63 -14.91
N GLU A 241 -5.97 7.51 -15.16
CA GLU A 241 -7.03 8.18 -14.39
C GLU A 241 -7.45 7.38 -13.15
N VAL A 242 -7.00 6.14 -12.99
CA VAL A 242 -7.34 5.27 -11.85
C VAL A 242 -6.51 5.65 -10.63
N GLU A 243 -7.17 5.99 -9.52
CA GLU A 243 -6.48 6.31 -8.26
C GLU A 243 -5.88 5.05 -7.62
N GLU A 244 -6.63 3.95 -7.62
CA GLU A 244 -6.19 2.67 -7.06
C GLU A 244 -6.88 1.49 -7.74
N VAL A 245 -6.11 0.43 -8.00
CA VAL A 245 -6.64 -0.89 -8.36
C VAL A 245 -6.60 -1.75 -7.10
N ILE A 246 -7.78 -2.02 -6.51
CA ILE A 246 -7.88 -2.87 -5.31
C ILE A 246 -7.48 -4.32 -5.64
N GLY A 247 -7.87 -4.80 -6.82
CA GLY A 247 -7.55 -6.15 -7.27
C GLY A 247 -8.49 -6.65 -8.37
N TYR A 248 -8.56 -7.97 -8.52
CA TYR A 248 -9.48 -8.66 -9.42
C TYR A 248 -10.46 -9.55 -8.66
N ILE A 249 -11.63 -9.78 -9.26
CA ILE A 249 -12.66 -10.67 -8.71
C ILE A 249 -12.26 -12.12 -9.01
N ALA A 250 -11.77 -12.82 -7.99
CA ALA A 250 -11.31 -14.20 -8.08
C ALA A 250 -12.45 -15.23 -7.89
N GLY A 251 -13.59 -14.79 -7.36
CA GLY A 251 -14.76 -15.62 -7.16
C GLY A 251 -15.93 -14.84 -6.58
N VAL A 252 -17.05 -15.53 -6.46
CA VAL A 252 -18.29 -15.01 -5.86
C VAL A 252 -18.73 -15.95 -4.77
N TYR A 253 -19.13 -15.39 -3.63
CA TYR A 253 -19.70 -16.11 -2.51
C TYR A 253 -21.08 -15.55 -2.22
N THR A 254 -22.11 -16.38 -2.31
CA THR A 254 -23.47 -16.01 -1.92
C THR A 254 -23.70 -16.50 -0.51
N ASP A 255 -23.88 -15.55 0.41
CA ASP A 255 -24.18 -15.87 1.80
C ASP A 255 -25.63 -16.33 1.87
N ASN A 256 -25.85 -17.61 2.18
CA ASN A 256 -27.18 -18.21 2.26
C ASN A 256 -27.83 -18.02 3.64
N GLU A 257 -27.16 -17.34 4.57
CA GLU A 257 -27.81 -16.84 5.78
C GLU A 257 -28.79 -15.73 5.34
N LEU A 258 -30.04 -16.12 5.16
CA LEU A 258 -31.20 -15.25 4.94
C LEU A 258 -31.16 -14.10 5.95
N ASP A 259 -31.10 -12.86 5.46
CA ASP A 259 -31.40 -11.65 6.25
C ASP A 259 -32.80 -11.77 6.91
#